data_AF-A0A2V5X931-F1
#
_entry.id   AF-A0A2V5X931-F1
#
_cell.length_a   1.000
_cell.length_b   1.000
_cell.length_c   1.000
_cell.angle_alpha   90.00
_cell.angle_beta   90.00
_cell.angle_gamma   90.00
#
_symmetry.space_group_name_H-M   'P 1'
#
loop_
_entity.id
_entity.type
_entity.pdbx_description
1 polymer ?
#
loop_
_entity_poly.entity_id
_entity_poly.type
_entity_poly.pdbx_seq_one_letter_code
_entity_poly.pdbx_strand_id
1 'polypeptide(L)'
;MTNDEFPMTKEFLSPNDECKTCELAGRIGTFVLRPSFDIRHSDFVIVRTAVATLALAIGANTNGFAQGVSPNPPFSIQQEGESAWLVRPNGERFFSLGVCCVNQGASRQEFDSANPGYAAWQHYADSNRWAEADLKRLKAWGFTTVGGWSDFPAVRHCGAADLAFAPVLHIGSTAGAPWWDMWDPKIVQRMDEVAREQILPLRDDPRLIGYYSDNEIGWWNAILFKMTLEQSPTSGQRQRLIELLRQTYRNDWSELLRDFEPAPGVENWQELDRHGMLFLRPGGNGIRVERRFLTLLAERYYSLVHDIIRKYDQRALILGDRFQSFYYPEVARACARHVDAVSSNLNASWNDGSFARFYLETLHALTGKPPKQSWGLSGGRHAEGTRRRISQYAPSLAENPLRHRGRLVPIL
;
A
#
# COMPACT_ATOMS: atom_id res chain seq x y z
N MET A 1 -9.97 -19.17 25.22
CA MET A 1 -10.83 -19.11 26.42
C MET A 1 -11.98 -18.16 26.12
N THR A 2 -13.05 -18.15 26.91
CA THR A 2 -14.24 -17.34 26.65
C THR A 2 -14.01 -15.84 26.90
N ASN A 3 -14.77 -15.00 26.21
CA ASN A 3 -14.87 -13.57 26.49
C ASN A 3 -16.03 -13.37 27.48
N ASP A 4 -15.75 -12.79 28.65
CA ASP A 4 -16.77 -12.29 29.57
C ASP A 4 -16.74 -10.75 29.57
N GLU A 5 -17.88 -10.11 29.33
CA GLU A 5 -18.01 -8.66 29.26
C GLU A 5 -18.27 -8.04 30.64
N PHE A 6 -17.46 -7.07 31.05
CA PHE A 6 -17.70 -6.27 32.26
C PHE A 6 -18.20 -4.86 31.90
N PRO A 7 -19.45 -4.48 32.26
CA PRO A 7 -19.94 -3.13 32.06
C PRO A 7 -19.45 -2.18 33.17
N MET A 8 -18.84 -1.05 32.79
CA MET A 8 -18.66 0.10 33.69
C MET A 8 -19.60 1.24 33.28
N THR A 9 -20.51 1.61 34.18
CA THR A 9 -21.31 2.84 34.07
C THR A 9 -20.51 4.04 34.54
N LYS A 10 -20.53 5.13 33.76
CA LYS A 10 -19.93 6.41 34.14
C LYS A 10 -21.00 7.49 34.20
N GLU A 11 -21.36 7.88 35.41
CA GLU A 11 -22.31 8.95 35.67
C GLU A 11 -21.64 10.32 35.47
N PHE A 12 -22.43 11.31 35.03
CA PHE A 12 -22.01 12.71 34.91
C PHE A 12 -23.14 13.61 35.43
N LEU A 13 -22.77 14.55 36.30
CA LEU A 13 -23.64 15.64 36.76
C LEU A 13 -23.29 16.90 35.95
N SER A 14 -24.31 17.64 35.49
CA SER A 14 -24.12 18.96 34.91
C SER A 14 -24.26 20.02 36.00
N PRO A 15 -23.35 21.01 36.10
CA PRO A 15 -23.54 22.15 36.99
C PRO A 15 -24.55 23.14 36.42
N ASN A 16 -25.40 23.69 37.30
CA ASN A 16 -25.87 25.08 37.30
C ASN A 16 -26.59 25.36 38.63
N ASP A 17 -26.71 26.63 38.98
CA ASP A 17 -27.05 27.06 40.34
C ASP A 17 -28.55 27.03 40.72
N GLU A 18 -28.79 27.26 42.01
CA GLU A 18 -30.07 27.56 42.68
C GLU A 18 -31.15 26.46 42.78
N CYS A 19 -30.96 25.61 43.81
CA CYS A 19 -31.99 25.33 44.82
C CYS A 19 -33.37 24.77 44.35
N LYS A 20 -33.43 23.47 43.99
CA LYS A 20 -34.30 22.42 44.60
C LYS A 20 -34.28 21.10 43.79
N THR A 21 -34.22 19.98 44.52
CA THR A 21 -34.66 18.61 44.13
C THR A 21 -34.73 18.27 42.63
N CYS A 22 -33.67 17.64 42.10
CA CYS A 22 -33.67 17.08 40.74
C CYS A 22 -34.23 15.64 40.71
N GLU A 23 -35.14 15.35 39.78
CA GLU A 23 -35.70 14.01 39.54
C GLU A 23 -34.88 13.20 38.51
N LEU A 24 -35.15 11.89 38.41
CA LEU A 24 -34.37 10.93 37.63
C LEU A 24 -34.73 10.95 36.12
N ALA A 25 -34.13 11.87 35.37
CA ALA A 25 -34.44 12.13 33.95
C ALA A 25 -33.91 11.08 32.94
N GLY A 26 -34.52 9.89 32.91
CA GLY A 26 -34.65 9.03 31.71
C GLY A 26 -33.41 8.27 31.19
N ARG A 27 -33.61 7.01 30.75
CA ARG A 27 -32.60 6.22 30.02
C ARG A 27 -32.69 6.49 28.52
N ILE A 28 -31.58 6.88 27.88
CA ILE A 28 -31.46 7.01 26.41
C ILE A 28 -30.13 6.40 25.93
N GLY A 29 -30.21 5.50 24.95
CA GLY A 29 -29.15 5.21 23.97
C GLY A 29 -27.83 4.59 24.46
N THR A 30 -27.68 3.27 24.29
CA THR A 30 -26.38 2.59 24.41
C THR A 30 -25.42 3.03 23.29
N PHE A 31 -24.45 3.88 23.60
CA PHE A 31 -23.50 4.40 22.61
C PHE A 31 -22.25 3.49 22.49
N VAL A 32 -22.22 2.62 21.48
CA VAL A 32 -21.07 1.74 21.24
C VAL A 32 -19.99 2.47 20.46
N LEU A 33 -18.90 2.86 21.13
CA LEU A 33 -17.66 3.28 20.50
C LEU A 33 -16.98 2.07 19.83
N ARG A 34 -17.33 1.80 18.57
CA ARG A 34 -16.63 0.81 17.75
C ARG A 34 -15.22 1.32 17.41
N PRO A 35 -14.15 0.51 17.57
CA PRO A 35 -12.86 0.80 16.99
C PRO A 35 -12.97 0.93 15.46
N SER A 36 -12.45 2.02 14.90
CA SER A 36 -12.53 2.30 13.45
C SER A 36 -11.50 1.51 12.61
N PHE A 37 -11.23 0.25 12.98
CA PHE A 37 -10.38 -0.69 12.24
C PHE A 37 -10.98 -2.10 12.28
N ASP A 38 -12.08 -2.27 11.55
CA ASP A 38 -12.75 -3.55 11.31
C ASP A 38 -12.05 -4.31 10.16
N ILE A 39 -10.82 -4.79 10.40
CA ILE A 39 -10.13 -5.73 9.50
C ILE A 39 -10.81 -7.09 9.64
N ARG A 40 -11.95 -7.23 8.97
CA ARG A 40 -12.66 -8.51 8.90
C ARG A 40 -11.75 -9.55 8.27
N HIS A 41 -11.60 -10.65 8.98
CA HIS A 41 -11.13 -11.87 8.37
C HIS A 41 -12.23 -12.34 7.41
N SER A 42 -12.04 -12.05 6.12
CA SER A 42 -12.74 -12.74 5.04
C SER A 42 -11.88 -13.93 4.65
N ASP A 43 -12.45 -15.13 4.60
CA ASP A 43 -11.70 -16.37 4.53
C ASP A 43 -10.85 -16.49 3.26
N PHE A 44 -9.53 -16.57 3.42
CA PHE A 44 -8.62 -16.97 2.35
C PHE A 44 -8.80 -18.46 2.04
N VAL A 45 -9.79 -18.77 1.21
CA VAL A 45 -10.00 -20.11 0.67
C VAL A 45 -8.85 -20.43 -0.29
N ILE A 46 -7.80 -21.06 0.24
CA ILE A 46 -6.72 -21.62 -0.57
C ILE A 46 -7.29 -22.80 -1.37
N VAL A 47 -7.69 -22.53 -2.61
CA VAL A 47 -8.05 -23.58 -3.58
C VAL A 47 -6.80 -24.38 -3.91
N ARG A 48 -6.60 -25.50 -3.20
CA ARG A 48 -5.59 -26.50 -3.53
C ARG A 48 -5.95 -27.17 -4.86
N THR A 49 -5.46 -26.61 -5.97
CA THR A 49 -5.47 -27.27 -7.27
C THR A 49 -4.61 -28.54 -7.19
N ALA A 50 -5.26 -29.70 -7.11
CA ALA A 50 -4.58 -30.99 -7.07
C ALA A 50 -4.00 -31.32 -8.46
N VAL A 51 -2.75 -30.91 -8.70
CA VAL A 51 -2.01 -31.28 -9.90
C VAL A 51 -1.66 -32.77 -9.82
N ALA A 52 -2.32 -33.59 -10.64
CA ALA A 52 -2.02 -35.01 -10.73
C ALA A 52 -0.72 -35.22 -11.53
N THR A 53 0.35 -35.65 -10.87
CA THR A 53 1.66 -35.86 -11.50
C THR A 53 1.69 -37.09 -12.40
N LEU A 54 1.32 -36.94 -13.66
CA LEU A 54 1.52 -37.99 -14.67
C LEU A 54 2.97 -37.97 -15.17
N ALA A 55 3.80 -38.86 -14.62
CA ALA A 55 5.21 -38.96 -14.98
C ALA A 55 5.40 -39.61 -16.37
N LEU A 56 5.65 -38.78 -17.38
CA LEU A 56 6.07 -39.20 -18.72
C LEU A 56 7.55 -38.86 -18.92
N ALA A 57 8.42 -39.86 -18.85
CA ALA A 57 9.85 -39.72 -19.11
C ALA A 57 10.11 -39.63 -20.62
N ILE A 58 10.55 -38.46 -21.09
CA ILE A 58 11.05 -38.24 -22.45
C ILE A 58 12.45 -37.61 -22.33
N GLY A 59 13.38 -38.07 -23.16
CA GLY A 59 14.83 -37.88 -22.95
C GLY A 59 15.31 -36.44 -23.01
N ALA A 60 16.43 -36.18 -22.33
CA ALA A 60 17.09 -34.89 -22.33
C ALA A 60 17.65 -34.54 -23.72
N ASN A 61 17.28 -33.35 -24.21
CA ASN A 61 17.97 -32.66 -25.30
C ASN A 61 18.34 -31.26 -24.82
N THR A 62 19.64 -31.04 -24.59
CA THR A 62 20.17 -29.79 -24.03
C THR A 62 20.31 -28.71 -25.12
N ASN A 63 19.19 -28.16 -25.56
CA ASN A 63 19.18 -26.89 -26.29
C ASN A 63 18.93 -25.75 -25.32
N GLY A 64 19.79 -24.73 -25.35
CA GLY A 64 19.76 -23.62 -24.39
C GLY A 64 18.48 -22.78 -24.52
N PHE A 65 17.98 -22.29 -23.38
CA PHE A 65 16.91 -21.29 -23.34
C PHE A 65 17.41 -19.95 -23.89
N ALA A 66 17.41 -19.81 -25.21
CA ALA A 66 17.46 -18.50 -25.86
C ALA A 66 16.20 -17.72 -25.43
N GLN A 67 16.37 -16.75 -24.53
CA GLN A 67 15.27 -15.90 -24.11
C GLN A 67 14.77 -15.09 -25.32
N GLY A 68 13.51 -15.31 -25.70
CA GLY A 68 12.83 -14.51 -26.72
C GLY A 68 12.55 -13.11 -26.18
N VAL A 69 13.56 -12.24 -26.15
CA VAL A 69 13.41 -10.85 -25.76
C VAL A 69 12.45 -10.17 -26.74
N SER A 70 11.30 -9.71 -26.23
CA SER A 70 10.33 -8.97 -27.04
C SER A 70 11.02 -7.76 -27.71
N PRO A 71 10.94 -7.62 -29.05
CA PRO A 71 11.83 -6.75 -29.82
C PRO A 71 11.59 -5.25 -29.57
N ASN A 72 10.44 -4.88 -29.01
CA ASN A 72 10.18 -3.51 -28.59
C ASN A 72 10.79 -3.28 -27.19
N PRO A 73 11.42 -2.12 -26.93
CA PRO A 73 11.86 -1.75 -25.57
C PRO A 73 10.66 -1.66 -24.61
N PRO A 74 10.87 -1.75 -23.28
CA PRO A 74 9.81 -1.52 -22.32
C PRO A 74 9.40 -0.05 -22.23
N PHE A 75 8.40 0.24 -21.39
CA PHE A 75 8.20 1.61 -20.90
C PHE A 75 9.47 2.09 -20.18
N SER A 76 9.80 3.37 -20.35
CA SER A 76 10.95 4.02 -19.73
C SER A 76 10.57 5.37 -19.13
N ILE A 77 11.47 5.94 -18.33
CA ILE A 77 11.40 7.33 -17.88
C ILE A 77 12.57 8.09 -18.53
N GLN A 78 12.28 9.24 -19.14
CA GLN A 78 13.28 10.06 -19.80
C GLN A 78 13.18 11.51 -19.31
N GLN A 79 14.34 12.14 -19.06
CA GLN A 79 14.43 13.53 -18.63
C GLN A 79 14.59 14.44 -19.85
N GLU A 80 13.72 15.44 -19.97
CA GLU A 80 13.74 16.46 -21.01
C GLU A 80 13.72 17.86 -20.35
N GLY A 81 14.90 18.48 -20.23
CA GLY A 81 15.03 19.72 -19.46
C GLY A 81 14.64 19.51 -18.00
N GLU A 82 13.69 20.30 -17.50
CA GLU A 82 13.18 20.19 -16.12
C GLU A 82 12.12 19.08 -15.94
N SER A 83 11.56 18.54 -17.04
CA SER A 83 10.46 17.57 -17.00
C SER A 83 10.95 16.13 -17.16
N ALA A 84 10.41 15.22 -16.34
CA ALA A 84 10.47 13.79 -16.59
C ALA A 84 9.21 13.33 -17.33
N TRP A 85 9.36 12.47 -18.33
CA TRP A 85 8.26 11.83 -19.06
C TRP A 85 8.31 10.32 -18.92
N LEU A 86 7.14 9.68 -18.85
CA LEU A 86 7.03 8.28 -19.27
C LEU A 86 7.16 8.23 -20.78
N VAL A 87 7.83 7.20 -21.29
CA VAL A 87 7.98 6.95 -22.73
C VAL A 87 7.57 5.51 -23.03
N ARG A 88 6.71 5.33 -24.02
CA ARG A 88 6.18 4.03 -24.49
C ARG A 88 7.27 3.19 -25.20
N PRO A 89 7.03 1.88 -25.36
CA PRO A 89 7.80 0.98 -26.24
C PRO A 89 8.05 1.46 -27.69
N ASN A 90 7.28 2.41 -28.21
CA ASN A 90 7.44 2.99 -29.55
C ASN A 90 8.19 4.35 -29.56
N GLY A 91 8.68 4.82 -28.42
CA GLY A 91 9.36 6.11 -28.27
C GLY A 91 8.43 7.32 -28.08
N GLU A 92 7.11 7.16 -28.08
CA GLU A 92 6.18 8.25 -27.81
C GLU A 92 6.13 8.61 -26.32
N ARG A 93 6.04 9.90 -26.00
CA ARG A 93 5.74 10.37 -24.64
C ARG A 93 4.37 9.87 -24.20
N PHE A 94 4.26 9.55 -22.92
CA PHE A 94 3.08 8.98 -22.30
C PHE A 94 2.71 9.74 -21.03
N PHE A 95 1.41 9.75 -20.73
CA PHE A 95 0.84 10.31 -19.51
C PHE A 95 -0.09 9.27 -18.89
N SER A 96 0.06 8.97 -17.59
CA SER A 96 -0.59 7.82 -16.94
C SER A 96 -1.93 8.17 -16.28
N LEU A 97 -2.89 8.70 -17.05
CA LEU A 97 -4.25 8.92 -16.56
C LEU A 97 -5.00 7.59 -16.46
N GLY A 98 -5.22 7.07 -15.24
CA GLY A 98 -5.80 5.74 -15.06
C GLY A 98 -6.80 5.59 -13.92
N VAL A 99 -7.51 4.46 -13.94
CA VAL A 99 -8.50 4.04 -12.94
C VAL A 99 -8.00 2.77 -12.25
N CYS A 100 -8.07 2.74 -10.92
CA CYS A 100 -7.80 1.53 -10.12
C CYS A 100 -9.10 0.75 -9.87
N CYS A 101 -8.99 -0.51 -9.46
CA CYS A 101 -10.12 -1.41 -9.18
C CYS A 101 -11.03 -1.68 -10.39
N VAL A 102 -10.48 -1.75 -11.61
CA VAL A 102 -11.22 -2.16 -12.82
C VAL A 102 -11.41 -3.67 -12.76
N ASN A 103 -12.50 -4.12 -12.14
CA ASN A 103 -12.80 -5.54 -11.91
C ASN A 103 -14.28 -5.87 -12.13
N GLN A 104 -14.61 -7.15 -12.08
CA GLN A 104 -15.93 -7.69 -12.41
C GLN A 104 -17.01 -7.48 -11.32
N GLY A 105 -16.66 -6.84 -10.18
CA GLY A 105 -17.57 -6.69 -9.05
C GLY A 105 -17.86 -8.00 -8.31
N ALA A 106 -19.03 -8.10 -7.68
CA ALA A 106 -19.41 -9.23 -6.85
C ALA A 106 -19.65 -10.51 -7.67
N SER A 107 -19.09 -11.63 -7.22
CA SER A 107 -19.39 -12.95 -7.78
C SER A 107 -20.84 -13.37 -7.51
N ARG A 108 -21.27 -14.51 -8.09
CA ARG A 108 -22.58 -15.12 -7.82
C ARG A 108 -22.76 -15.59 -6.37
N GLN A 109 -21.68 -15.72 -5.58
CA GLN A 109 -21.73 -16.14 -4.18
C GLN A 109 -21.76 -14.94 -3.21
N GLU A 110 -21.16 -13.81 -3.61
CA GLU A 110 -21.09 -12.59 -2.79
C GLU A 110 -22.24 -11.62 -3.05
N PHE A 111 -23.01 -11.81 -4.14
CA PHE A 111 -24.08 -10.91 -4.53
C PHE A 111 -25.30 -11.03 -3.60
N ASP A 112 -25.44 -10.06 -2.70
CA ASP A 112 -26.65 -9.84 -1.90
C ASP A 112 -27.70 -9.06 -2.71
N SER A 113 -28.88 -9.64 -2.92
CA SER A 113 -29.99 -8.99 -3.63
C SER A 113 -30.69 -7.91 -2.79
N ALA A 114 -30.52 -7.90 -1.46
CA ALA A 114 -31.02 -6.84 -0.58
C ALA A 114 -30.08 -5.62 -0.50
N ASN A 115 -28.81 -5.79 -0.88
CA ASN A 115 -27.80 -4.73 -0.95
C ASN A 115 -26.89 -4.93 -2.19
N PRO A 116 -27.42 -4.75 -3.41
CA PRO A 116 -26.74 -5.15 -4.64
C PRO A 116 -25.51 -4.26 -4.93
N GLY A 117 -24.35 -4.90 -5.01
CA GLY A 117 -23.16 -4.33 -5.64
C GLY A 117 -23.19 -4.49 -7.17
N TYR A 118 -22.28 -3.82 -7.88
CA TYR A 118 -22.04 -4.12 -9.29
C TYR A 118 -21.59 -5.58 -9.47
N ALA A 119 -22.06 -6.24 -10.52
CA ALA A 119 -21.80 -7.65 -10.79
C ALA A 119 -21.81 -7.92 -12.30
N ALA A 120 -20.64 -8.04 -12.93
CA ALA A 120 -20.49 -8.14 -14.39
C ALA A 120 -21.27 -9.31 -15.00
N TRP A 121 -21.43 -10.43 -14.27
CA TRP A 121 -22.17 -11.61 -14.72
C TRP A 121 -23.67 -11.39 -14.96
N GLN A 122 -24.23 -10.25 -14.54
CA GLN A 122 -25.61 -9.85 -14.84
C GLN A 122 -25.74 -9.11 -16.19
N HIS A 123 -24.63 -8.68 -16.78
CA HIS A 123 -24.60 -7.83 -17.96
C HIS A 123 -23.80 -8.42 -19.14
N TYR A 124 -22.90 -9.37 -18.85
CA TYR A 124 -22.02 -10.00 -19.83
C TYR A 124 -22.06 -11.52 -19.70
N ALA A 125 -21.93 -12.22 -20.84
CA ALA A 125 -21.89 -13.67 -20.89
C ALA A 125 -20.61 -14.25 -20.25
N ASP A 126 -19.50 -13.52 -20.33
CA ASP A 126 -18.17 -13.94 -19.89
C ASP A 126 -17.25 -12.74 -19.58
N SER A 127 -16.13 -13.03 -18.91
CA SER A 127 -15.14 -12.03 -18.47
C SER A 127 -14.42 -11.31 -19.61
N ASN A 128 -14.28 -11.94 -20.79
CA ASN A 128 -13.64 -11.29 -21.94
C ASN A 128 -14.56 -10.24 -22.56
N ARG A 129 -15.87 -10.51 -22.60
CA ARG A 129 -16.90 -9.54 -23.03
C ARG A 129 -17.07 -8.38 -22.07
N TRP A 130 -16.95 -8.62 -20.75
CA TRP A 130 -16.80 -7.55 -19.76
C TRP A 130 -15.56 -6.70 -20.07
N ALA A 131 -14.38 -7.32 -20.15
CA ALA A 131 -13.12 -6.63 -20.37
C ALA A 131 -13.10 -5.82 -21.67
N GLU A 132 -13.56 -6.39 -22.79
CA GLU A 132 -13.68 -5.71 -24.08
C GLU A 132 -14.54 -4.44 -23.99
N ALA A 133 -15.71 -4.54 -23.36
CA ALA A 133 -16.63 -3.41 -23.23
C ALA A 133 -16.10 -2.33 -22.28
N ASP A 134 -15.55 -2.71 -21.14
CA ASP A 134 -15.09 -1.76 -20.12
C ASP A 134 -13.76 -1.09 -20.47
N LEU A 135 -12.81 -1.80 -21.10
CA LEU A 135 -11.62 -1.17 -21.70
C LEU A 135 -11.99 -0.20 -22.83
N LYS A 136 -13.00 -0.53 -23.64
CA LYS A 136 -13.54 0.37 -24.68
C LYS A 136 -14.17 1.62 -24.08
N ARG A 137 -14.86 1.53 -22.93
CA ARG A 137 -15.34 2.71 -22.18
C ARG A 137 -14.19 3.57 -21.68
N LEU A 138 -13.21 2.97 -20.98
CA LEU A 138 -12.07 3.69 -20.42
C LEU A 138 -11.32 4.48 -21.51
N LYS A 139 -11.03 3.84 -22.65
CA LYS A 139 -10.39 4.51 -23.80
C LYS A 139 -11.28 5.60 -24.42
N ALA A 140 -12.59 5.38 -24.54
CA ALA A 140 -13.53 6.40 -25.03
C ALA A 140 -13.72 7.59 -24.06
N TRP A 141 -13.44 7.42 -22.77
CA TRP A 141 -13.42 8.47 -21.76
C TRP A 141 -12.05 9.18 -21.64
N GLY A 142 -11.04 8.77 -22.42
CA GLY A 142 -9.71 9.39 -22.44
C GLY A 142 -8.75 8.90 -21.35
N PHE A 143 -9.07 7.83 -20.62
CA PHE A 143 -8.08 7.15 -19.79
C PHE A 143 -7.03 6.46 -20.66
N THR A 144 -5.79 6.39 -20.17
CA THR A 144 -4.65 5.75 -20.84
C THR A 144 -4.18 4.50 -20.11
N THR A 145 -4.58 4.29 -18.84
CA THR A 145 -3.98 3.28 -17.95
C THR A 145 -5.02 2.54 -17.11
N VAL A 146 -4.86 1.23 -16.93
CA VAL A 146 -5.53 0.39 -15.93
C VAL A 146 -4.61 0.23 -14.72
N GLY A 147 -5.03 0.74 -13.56
CA GLY A 147 -4.25 0.81 -12.33
C GLY A 147 -4.43 -0.38 -11.39
N GLY A 148 -3.93 -0.23 -10.15
CA GLY A 148 -3.91 -1.27 -9.12
C GLY A 148 -5.28 -1.92 -8.83
N TRP A 149 -5.25 -3.16 -8.32
CA TRP A 149 -6.43 -3.97 -7.94
C TRP A 149 -7.46 -4.21 -9.06
N SER A 150 -7.05 -4.03 -10.31
CA SER A 150 -7.83 -4.38 -11.49
C SER A 150 -7.68 -5.86 -11.84
N ASP A 151 -8.65 -6.42 -12.55
CA ASP A 151 -8.64 -7.81 -13.02
C ASP A 151 -7.72 -7.97 -14.23
N PHE A 152 -6.41 -7.86 -13.99
CA PHE A 152 -5.37 -8.07 -15.01
C PHE A 152 -5.44 -9.44 -15.72
N PRO A 153 -5.80 -10.56 -15.05
CA PRO A 153 -6.12 -11.82 -15.72
C PRO A 153 -7.17 -11.68 -16.83
N ALA A 154 -8.29 -10.98 -16.59
CA ALA A 154 -9.29 -10.74 -17.63
C ALA A 154 -8.87 -9.65 -18.65
N VAL A 155 -8.41 -8.48 -18.20
CA VAL A 155 -8.16 -7.35 -19.11
C VAL A 155 -7.00 -7.58 -20.08
N ARG A 156 -6.00 -8.40 -19.71
CA ARG A 156 -4.88 -8.71 -20.62
C ARG A 156 -5.32 -9.45 -21.88
N HIS A 157 -6.37 -10.27 -21.81
CA HIS A 157 -6.83 -11.06 -22.97
C HIS A 157 -7.49 -10.19 -24.06
N CYS A 158 -7.96 -8.99 -23.72
CA CYS A 158 -8.44 -8.03 -24.72
C CYS A 158 -7.27 -7.21 -25.30
N GLY A 159 -6.66 -7.71 -26.39
CA GLY A 159 -5.60 -7.01 -27.12
C GLY A 159 -6.06 -5.78 -27.93
N ALA A 160 -7.37 -5.58 -28.12
CA ALA A 160 -7.92 -4.50 -28.93
C ALA A 160 -7.84 -3.09 -28.28
N ALA A 161 -7.55 -3.03 -26.98
CA ALA A 161 -7.43 -1.78 -26.24
C ALA A 161 -5.95 -1.46 -25.93
N ASP A 162 -5.43 -0.44 -26.61
CA ASP A 162 -4.22 0.28 -26.17
C ASP A 162 -4.57 1.11 -24.92
N LEU A 163 -4.39 0.46 -23.77
CA LEU A 163 -4.41 0.99 -22.42
C LEU A 163 -3.25 0.33 -21.66
N ALA A 164 -2.41 1.13 -21.01
CA ALA A 164 -1.24 0.64 -20.28
C ALA A 164 -1.61 0.03 -18.91
N PHE A 165 -0.74 -0.79 -18.31
CA PHE A 165 -1.01 -1.50 -17.06
C PHE A 165 -0.04 -1.07 -15.94
N ALA A 166 -0.57 -0.83 -14.73
CA ALA A 166 0.21 -0.52 -13.52
C ALA A 166 -0.33 -1.27 -12.27
N PRO A 167 -0.09 -2.59 -12.17
CA PRO A 167 -0.49 -3.42 -11.03
C PRO A 167 0.21 -3.06 -9.71
N VAL A 168 -0.42 -3.47 -8.59
CA VAL A 168 0.15 -3.43 -7.22
C VAL A 168 0.40 -4.88 -6.79
N LEU A 169 1.62 -5.21 -6.36
CA LEU A 169 2.05 -6.58 -6.08
C LEU A 169 1.86 -7.05 -4.62
N HIS A 170 1.71 -6.13 -3.66
CA HIS A 170 1.61 -6.46 -2.23
C HIS A 170 2.75 -7.32 -1.66
N ILE A 171 3.98 -7.18 -2.19
CA ILE A 171 5.15 -8.02 -1.87
C ILE A 171 5.42 -8.04 -0.36
N GLY A 172 5.61 -6.87 0.24
CA GLY A 172 5.91 -6.76 1.67
C GLY A 172 4.69 -7.02 2.53
N SER A 173 3.55 -6.40 2.20
CA SER A 173 2.34 -6.46 3.02
C SER A 173 1.74 -7.87 3.12
N THR A 174 1.82 -8.68 2.05
CA THR A 174 1.39 -10.10 2.09
C THR A 174 2.42 -11.01 2.79
N ALA A 175 3.68 -10.58 2.89
CA ALA A 175 4.73 -11.27 3.63
C ALA A 175 4.89 -10.77 5.09
N GLY A 176 4.14 -9.74 5.50
CA GLY A 176 4.23 -9.11 6.82
C GLY A 176 5.42 -8.15 7.01
N ALA A 177 6.17 -7.83 5.95
CA ALA A 177 7.21 -6.79 5.99
C ALA A 177 6.56 -5.38 5.90
N PRO A 178 7.05 -4.37 6.65
CA PRO A 178 8.24 -4.35 7.51
C PRO A 178 7.98 -4.71 9.00
N TRP A 179 6.80 -5.19 9.34
CA TRP A 179 6.34 -5.44 10.72
C TRP A 179 6.93 -6.71 11.34
N TRP A 180 7.24 -7.72 10.51
CA TRP A 180 7.96 -8.95 10.88
C TRP A 180 9.44 -8.89 10.46
N ASP A 181 10.25 -9.84 10.93
CA ASP A 181 11.70 -9.85 10.72
C ASP A 181 12.10 -9.98 9.24
N MET A 182 12.53 -8.87 8.62
CA MET A 182 13.02 -8.84 7.24
C MET A 182 14.39 -9.51 7.04
N TRP A 183 14.91 -10.22 8.04
CA TRP A 183 16.07 -11.10 7.94
C TRP A 183 15.75 -12.59 8.20
N ASP A 184 14.52 -12.97 8.56
CA ASP A 184 14.09 -14.37 8.52
C ASP A 184 13.96 -14.81 7.04
N PRO A 185 14.68 -15.87 6.60
CA PRO A 185 14.58 -16.38 5.24
C PRO A 185 13.15 -16.73 4.79
N LYS A 186 12.23 -17.07 5.71
CA LYS A 186 10.82 -17.36 5.39
C LYS A 186 10.07 -16.12 4.92
N ILE A 187 10.36 -14.95 5.50
CA ILE A 187 9.74 -13.67 5.09
C ILE A 187 10.26 -13.29 3.71
N VAL A 188 11.57 -13.42 3.48
CA VAL A 188 12.19 -13.20 2.16
C VAL A 188 11.65 -14.17 1.11
N GLN A 189 11.49 -15.46 1.44
CA GLN A 189 10.86 -16.45 0.57
C GLN A 189 9.40 -16.08 0.26
N ARG A 190 8.63 -15.62 1.25
CA ARG A 190 7.23 -15.25 1.01
C ARG A 190 7.11 -14.02 0.11
N MET A 191 7.99 -13.03 0.26
CA MET A 191 8.09 -11.90 -0.67
C MET A 191 8.40 -12.38 -2.10
N ASP A 192 9.32 -13.33 -2.24
CA ASP A 192 9.73 -13.92 -3.52
C ASP A 192 8.58 -14.69 -4.22
N GLU A 193 7.82 -15.48 -3.45
CA GLU A 193 6.63 -16.19 -3.92
C GLU A 193 5.53 -15.23 -4.42
N VAL A 194 5.20 -14.21 -3.63
CA VAL A 194 4.16 -13.21 -3.96
C VAL A 194 4.52 -12.43 -5.22
N ALA A 195 5.79 -12.07 -5.39
CA ALA A 195 6.30 -11.43 -6.59
C ALA A 195 6.26 -12.39 -7.80
N ARG A 196 6.77 -13.63 -7.66
CA ARG A 196 6.76 -14.66 -8.71
C ARG A 196 5.36 -14.90 -9.28
N GLU A 197 4.36 -15.00 -8.41
CA GLU A 197 2.98 -15.36 -8.76
C GLU A 197 2.25 -14.24 -9.54
N GLN A 198 2.64 -12.99 -9.36
CA GLN A 198 1.99 -11.83 -9.99
C GLN A 198 2.80 -11.18 -11.13
N ILE A 199 4.13 -11.28 -11.09
CA ILE A 199 5.01 -10.76 -12.15
C ILE A 199 4.98 -11.69 -13.37
N LEU A 200 5.18 -13.00 -13.19
CA LEU A 200 5.30 -13.94 -14.31
C LEU A 200 4.10 -13.97 -15.27
N PRO A 201 2.84 -13.82 -14.84
CA PRO A 201 1.72 -13.72 -15.78
C PRO A 201 1.73 -12.45 -16.64
N LEU A 202 2.31 -11.34 -16.17
CA LEU A 202 2.12 -9.99 -16.73
C LEU A 202 3.35 -9.37 -17.40
N ARG A 203 4.57 -9.71 -16.98
CA ARG A 203 5.84 -9.09 -17.42
C ARG A 203 6.07 -9.02 -18.94
N ASP A 204 5.51 -9.99 -19.67
CA ASP A 204 5.72 -10.16 -21.11
C ASP A 204 4.65 -9.39 -21.93
N ASP A 205 3.70 -8.70 -21.28
CA ASP A 205 2.68 -7.86 -21.92
C ASP A 205 3.26 -6.45 -22.25
N PRO A 206 3.28 -6.00 -23.52
CA PRO A 206 3.88 -4.73 -23.91
C PRO A 206 3.12 -3.49 -23.38
N ARG A 207 1.97 -3.66 -22.74
CA ARG A 207 1.23 -2.58 -22.07
C ARG A 207 1.72 -2.31 -20.65
N LEU A 208 2.51 -3.21 -20.05
CA LEU A 208 3.00 -3.06 -18.68
C LEU A 208 3.96 -1.86 -18.56
N ILE A 209 3.56 -0.85 -17.79
CA ILE A 209 4.43 0.27 -17.40
C ILE A 209 5.46 -0.21 -16.38
N GLY A 210 4.96 -0.90 -15.36
CA GLY A 210 5.70 -1.15 -14.13
C GLY A 210 4.84 -1.68 -13.00
N TYR A 211 5.49 -1.93 -11.86
CA TYR A 211 4.90 -2.50 -10.66
C TYR A 211 4.97 -1.52 -9.49
N TYR A 212 3.83 -1.27 -8.83
CA TYR A 212 3.87 -0.82 -7.44
C TYR A 212 4.17 -2.04 -6.56
N SER A 213 5.11 -1.93 -5.62
CA SER A 213 5.49 -3.06 -4.76
C SER A 213 4.40 -3.40 -3.76
N ASP A 214 3.78 -2.37 -3.19
CA ASP A 214 2.78 -2.41 -2.13
C ASP A 214 1.89 -1.15 -2.21
N ASN A 215 1.02 -0.95 -1.22
CA ASN A 215 0.28 0.30 -1.03
C ASN A 215 0.27 0.71 0.45
N GLU A 216 0.62 1.97 0.72
CA GLU A 216 0.45 2.64 2.01
C GLU A 216 1.09 1.93 3.20
N ILE A 217 2.28 1.35 3.00
CA ILE A 217 3.02 0.63 4.05
C ILE A 217 3.11 1.46 5.35
N GLY A 218 2.87 0.77 6.46
CA GLY A 218 2.77 1.35 7.80
C GLY A 218 4.12 1.73 8.40
N TRP A 219 4.80 2.71 7.79
CA TRP A 219 6.13 3.23 8.15
C TRP A 219 6.23 3.94 9.51
N TRP A 220 5.28 3.73 10.42
CA TRP A 220 5.14 4.48 11.67
C TRP A 220 6.30 4.18 12.64
N ASN A 221 7.25 5.12 12.76
CA ASN A 221 8.54 4.95 13.45
C ASN A 221 8.45 4.26 14.83
N ALA A 222 7.65 4.81 15.75
CA ALA A 222 7.52 4.29 17.11
C ALA A 222 6.83 2.91 17.17
N ILE A 223 5.92 2.63 16.23
CA ILE A 223 5.24 1.33 16.14
C ILE A 223 6.22 0.27 15.62
N LEU A 224 6.99 0.56 14.56
CA LEU A 224 7.99 -0.38 14.03
C LEU A 224 9.15 -0.62 15.03
N PHE A 225 9.53 0.40 15.80
CA PHE A 225 10.50 0.27 16.90
C PHE A 225 9.96 -0.65 18.00
N LYS A 226 8.75 -0.40 18.51
CA LYS A 226 8.06 -1.26 19.49
C LYS A 226 7.90 -2.70 19.00
N MET A 227 7.32 -2.89 17.81
CA MET A 227 7.08 -4.21 17.23
C MET A 227 8.37 -4.98 16.99
N THR A 228 9.50 -4.31 16.73
CA THR A 228 10.80 -4.97 16.66
C THR A 228 11.32 -5.41 18.02
N LEU A 229 11.13 -4.62 19.09
CA LEU A 229 11.50 -5.04 20.45
C LEU A 229 10.65 -6.23 20.95
N GLU A 230 9.41 -6.38 20.46
CA GLU A 230 8.50 -7.51 20.74
C GLU A 230 8.89 -8.81 20.02
N GLN A 231 9.82 -8.79 19.07
CA GLN A 231 10.30 -10.00 18.39
C GLN A 231 11.24 -10.83 19.28
N SER A 232 11.47 -12.08 18.90
CA SER A 232 12.47 -12.96 19.55
C SER A 232 13.88 -12.34 19.55
N PRO A 233 14.74 -12.60 20.55
CA PRO A 233 16.19 -12.35 20.49
C PRO A 233 16.89 -12.95 19.27
N THR A 234 16.30 -13.98 18.67
CA THR A 234 16.81 -14.60 17.44
C THR A 234 16.42 -13.85 16.16
N SER A 235 15.60 -12.79 16.25
CA SER A 235 15.25 -11.95 15.09
C SER A 235 16.46 -11.14 14.62
N GLY A 236 16.76 -11.22 13.31
CA GLY A 236 17.81 -10.42 12.69
C GLY A 236 17.46 -8.92 12.66
N GLN A 237 16.17 -8.57 12.60
CA GLN A 237 15.68 -7.21 12.75
C GLN A 237 15.87 -6.68 14.18
N ARG A 238 15.57 -7.49 15.21
CA ARG A 238 15.76 -7.10 16.62
C ARG A 238 17.23 -6.97 16.96
N GLN A 239 18.07 -7.91 16.54
CA GLN A 239 19.53 -7.82 16.74
C GLN A 239 20.11 -6.53 16.13
N ARG A 240 19.63 -6.10 14.95
CA ARG A 240 20.05 -4.84 14.32
C ARG A 240 19.55 -3.60 15.05
N LEU A 241 18.37 -3.65 15.68
CA LEU A 241 17.91 -2.58 16.57
C LEU A 241 18.77 -2.47 17.84
N ILE A 242 19.07 -3.59 18.50
CA ILE A 242 19.93 -3.60 19.69
C ILE A 242 21.35 -3.14 19.35
N GLU A 243 21.92 -3.57 18.23
CA GLU A 243 23.23 -3.11 17.77
C GLU A 243 23.23 -1.61 17.44
N LEU A 244 22.19 -1.08 16.78
CA LEU A 244 22.04 0.35 16.54
C LEU A 244 21.95 1.15 17.85
N LEU A 245 21.27 0.63 18.88
CA LEU A 245 21.23 1.22 20.22
C LEU A 245 22.63 1.21 20.87
N ARG A 246 23.31 0.06 20.89
CA ARG A 246 24.68 -0.06 21.43
C ARG A 246 25.66 0.89 20.75
N GLN A 247 25.67 0.95 19.41
CA GLN A 247 26.51 1.87 18.65
C GLN A 247 26.22 3.34 18.98
N THR A 248 24.95 3.70 19.16
CA THR A 248 24.56 5.10 19.45
C THR A 248 24.96 5.53 20.85
N TYR A 249 24.78 4.65 21.83
CA TYR A 249 25.07 4.92 23.24
C TYR A 249 26.45 4.38 23.67
N ARG A 250 27.35 4.13 22.72
CA ARG A 250 28.75 3.69 22.94
C ARG A 250 28.87 2.45 23.84
N ASN A 251 27.86 1.58 23.80
CA ASN A 251 27.65 0.42 24.66
C ASN A 251 27.54 0.75 26.18
N ASP A 252 27.37 2.01 26.55
CA ASP A 252 27.14 2.48 27.92
C ASP A 252 25.62 2.61 28.17
N TRP A 253 25.14 1.83 29.15
CA TRP A 253 23.74 1.81 29.56
C TRP A 253 23.29 3.16 30.14
N SER A 254 24.18 3.88 30.83
CA SER A 254 23.89 5.17 31.45
C SER A 254 23.66 6.29 30.43
N GLU A 255 24.10 6.12 29.17
CA GLU A 255 23.78 7.05 28.09
C GLU A 255 22.41 6.75 27.49
N LEU A 256 22.07 5.46 27.32
CA LEU A 256 20.74 5.02 26.87
C LEU A 256 19.64 5.50 27.82
N LEU A 257 19.87 5.41 29.14
CA LEU A 257 18.91 5.82 30.17
C LEU A 257 18.57 7.34 30.16
N ARG A 258 19.34 8.18 29.45
CA ARG A 258 19.05 9.61 29.28
C ARG A 258 17.93 9.85 28.25
N ASP A 259 17.86 8.98 27.25
CA ASP A 259 16.94 9.07 26.12
C ASP A 259 15.76 8.10 26.22
N PHE A 260 15.92 7.00 26.96
CA PHE A 260 14.94 5.92 27.10
C PHE A 260 14.69 5.54 28.56
N GLU A 261 13.44 5.15 28.86
CA GLU A 261 13.04 4.44 30.06
C GLU A 261 12.82 2.95 29.70
N PRO A 262 13.63 2.02 30.23
CA PRO A 262 13.40 0.59 30.04
C PRO A 262 12.16 0.10 30.78
N ALA A 263 11.55 -0.98 30.28
CA ALA A 263 10.50 -1.69 31.01
C ALA A 263 11.04 -2.29 32.34
N PRO A 264 10.18 -2.48 33.37
CA PRO A 264 10.55 -3.19 34.59
C PRO A 264 11.20 -4.55 34.31
N GLY A 265 12.30 -4.85 35.00
CA GLY A 265 13.14 -6.04 34.77
C GLY A 265 14.26 -5.86 33.74
N VAL A 266 14.27 -4.76 32.97
CA VAL A 266 15.32 -4.45 31.99
C VAL A 266 16.36 -3.50 32.61
N GLU A 267 17.27 -4.03 33.42
CA GLU A 267 18.23 -3.22 34.19
C GLU A 267 19.57 -3.00 33.48
N ASN A 268 19.83 -3.72 32.38
CA ASN A 268 21.10 -3.72 31.66
C ASN A 268 20.95 -4.24 30.22
N TRP A 269 22.02 -4.16 29.44
CA TRP A 269 22.08 -4.67 28.07
C TRP A 269 21.80 -6.18 27.95
N GLN A 270 22.29 -7.02 28.87
CA GLN A 270 22.11 -8.48 28.80
C GLN A 270 20.65 -8.91 28.93
N GLU A 271 19.85 -8.17 29.71
CA GLU A 271 18.40 -8.42 29.77
C GLU A 271 17.67 -7.84 28.55
N LEU A 272 18.09 -6.67 28.05
CA LEU A 272 17.55 -6.10 26.81
C LEU A 272 17.84 -6.97 25.57
N ASP A 273 18.97 -7.68 25.53
CA ASP A 273 19.26 -8.68 24.49
C ASP A 273 18.19 -9.78 24.45
N ARG A 274 17.70 -10.20 25.63
CA ARG A 274 16.76 -11.32 25.81
C ARG A 274 15.29 -10.94 25.67
N HIS A 275 14.90 -9.74 26.11
CA HIS A 275 13.49 -9.33 26.17
C HIS A 275 13.34 -7.82 26.39
N GLY A 276 12.11 -7.36 26.66
CA GLY A 276 11.84 -6.04 27.19
C GLY A 276 11.64 -4.93 26.15
N MET A 277 11.09 -3.82 26.63
CA MET A 277 10.79 -2.60 25.86
C MET A 277 11.67 -1.44 26.30
N LEU A 278 11.81 -0.45 25.42
CA LEU A 278 12.32 0.88 25.72
C LEU A 278 11.25 1.91 25.34
N PHE A 279 10.99 2.87 26.22
CA PHE A 279 10.04 3.97 26.01
C PHE A 279 10.80 5.30 25.92
N LEU A 280 10.42 6.21 25.02
CA LEU A 280 11.11 7.50 24.86
C LEU A 280 10.94 8.39 26.10
N ARG A 281 12.04 8.98 26.59
CA ARG A 281 12.00 10.04 27.61
C ARG A 281 11.66 11.41 26.98
N PRO A 282 10.74 12.19 27.57
CA PRO A 282 10.57 13.59 27.21
C PRO A 282 11.88 14.37 27.35
N GLY A 283 12.20 15.22 26.36
CA GLY A 283 13.45 16.01 26.33
C GLY A 283 14.69 15.23 25.86
N GLY A 284 14.63 13.90 25.74
CA GLY A 284 15.71 13.08 25.20
C GLY A 284 15.84 13.15 23.68
N ASN A 285 16.94 12.59 23.16
CA ASN A 285 17.25 12.48 21.73
C ASN A 285 16.84 11.12 21.11
N GLY A 286 16.23 10.20 21.86
CA GLY A 286 15.91 8.83 21.41
C GLY A 286 15.12 8.73 20.10
N ILE A 287 14.29 9.74 19.79
CA ILE A 287 13.57 9.86 18.50
C ILE A 287 14.51 9.89 17.28
N ARG A 288 15.77 10.30 17.45
CA ARG A 288 16.82 10.22 16.41
C ARG A 288 17.24 8.77 16.16
N VAL A 289 17.17 7.90 17.16
CA VAL A 289 17.46 6.46 17.04
C VAL A 289 16.31 5.77 16.32
N GLU A 290 15.06 6.05 16.69
CA GLU A 290 13.89 5.53 15.96
C GLU A 290 13.93 5.91 14.47
N ARG A 291 14.31 7.15 14.14
CA ARG A 291 14.48 7.60 12.74
C ARG A 291 15.61 6.87 12.03
N ARG A 292 16.78 6.70 12.66
CA ARG A 292 17.89 5.89 12.10
C ARG A 292 17.48 4.43 11.91
N PHE A 293 16.65 3.88 12.80
CA PHE A 293 16.11 2.54 12.68
C PHE A 293 15.10 2.44 11.53
N LEU A 294 14.21 3.43 11.37
CA LEU A 294 13.30 3.53 10.24
C LEU A 294 14.05 3.60 8.89
N THR A 295 15.15 4.35 8.81
CA THR A 295 16.03 4.34 7.62
C THR A 295 16.57 2.94 7.33
N LEU A 296 17.02 2.22 8.36
CA LEU A 296 17.56 0.85 8.24
C LEU A 296 16.49 -0.15 7.78
N LEU A 297 15.25 -0.04 8.28
CA LEU A 297 14.12 -0.87 7.82
C LEU A 297 13.71 -0.55 6.38
N ALA A 298 13.62 0.74 6.03
CA ALA A 298 13.24 1.16 4.69
C ALA A 298 14.27 0.72 3.64
N GLU A 299 15.56 0.96 3.88
CA GLU A 299 16.65 0.51 2.99
C GLU A 299 16.64 -1.02 2.82
N ARG A 300 16.35 -1.79 3.88
CA ARG A 300 16.19 -3.25 3.80
C ARG A 300 14.98 -3.67 2.96
N TYR A 301 13.82 -3.05 3.18
CA TYR A 301 12.60 -3.36 2.44
C TYR A 301 12.77 -3.05 0.95
N TYR A 302 13.24 -1.85 0.60
CA TYR A 302 13.34 -1.43 -0.79
C TYR A 302 14.42 -2.21 -1.56
N SER A 303 15.55 -2.56 -0.94
CA SER A 303 16.54 -3.45 -1.57
C SER A 303 15.98 -4.85 -1.82
N LEU A 304 15.30 -5.46 -0.83
CA LEU A 304 14.61 -6.75 -1.03
C LEU A 304 13.59 -6.69 -2.16
N VAL A 305 12.72 -5.67 -2.16
CA VAL A 305 11.68 -5.47 -3.19
C VAL A 305 12.31 -5.27 -4.58
N HIS A 306 13.36 -4.47 -4.69
CA HIS A 306 14.07 -4.25 -5.94
C HIS A 306 14.64 -5.56 -6.49
N ASP A 307 15.44 -6.27 -5.69
CA ASP A 307 16.13 -7.47 -6.14
C ASP A 307 15.15 -8.60 -6.49
N ILE A 308 14.05 -8.72 -5.73
CA ILE A 308 12.96 -9.68 -6.00
C ILE A 308 12.19 -9.32 -7.27
N ILE A 309 11.88 -8.04 -7.54
CA ILE A 309 11.23 -7.65 -8.80
C ILE A 309 12.19 -7.92 -9.97
N ARG A 310 13.44 -7.45 -9.89
CA ARG A 310 14.45 -7.63 -10.95
C ARG A 310 14.76 -9.10 -11.25
N LYS A 311 14.68 -10.00 -10.27
CA LYS A 311 14.78 -11.45 -10.47
C LYS A 311 13.75 -12.00 -11.47
N TYR A 312 12.55 -11.43 -11.51
CA TYR A 312 11.45 -11.90 -12.36
C TYR A 312 11.20 -11.03 -13.60
N ASP A 313 11.49 -9.72 -13.52
CA ASP A 313 11.37 -8.75 -14.59
C ASP A 313 12.46 -7.64 -14.51
N GLN A 314 13.40 -7.68 -15.46
CA GLN A 314 14.49 -6.70 -15.63
C GLN A 314 14.08 -5.48 -16.47
N ARG A 315 12.87 -5.45 -17.02
CA ARG A 315 12.37 -4.49 -18.02
C ARG A 315 11.34 -3.51 -17.45
N ALA A 316 10.46 -3.96 -16.57
CA ALA A 316 9.41 -3.13 -15.97
C ALA A 316 9.95 -2.03 -15.04
N LEU A 317 9.25 -0.90 -14.96
CA LEU A 317 9.58 0.16 -14.00
C LEU A 317 9.15 -0.23 -12.56
N ILE A 318 9.96 0.08 -11.56
CA ILE A 318 9.60 -0.05 -10.15
C ILE A 318 9.00 1.27 -9.68
N LEU A 319 7.74 1.25 -9.26
CA LEU A 319 6.92 2.44 -8.99
C LEU A 319 6.78 2.76 -7.48
N GLY A 320 7.47 2.02 -6.61
CA GLY A 320 7.39 2.17 -5.15
C GLY A 320 6.10 1.63 -4.50
N ASP A 321 5.93 1.94 -3.22
CA ASP A 321 4.95 1.37 -2.29
C ASP A 321 3.74 2.27 -2.00
N ARG A 322 3.53 3.32 -2.82
CA ARG A 322 2.42 4.27 -2.75
C ARG A 322 2.25 4.86 -1.33
N PHE A 323 3.13 5.77 -0.95
CA PHE A 323 3.06 6.48 0.34
C PHE A 323 1.65 7.04 0.61
N GLN A 324 1.24 7.08 1.88
CA GLN A 324 0.01 7.73 2.30
C GLN A 324 0.05 9.24 1.97
N SER A 325 -1.00 10.00 2.32
CA SER A 325 -1.00 11.47 2.16
C SER A 325 0.01 12.21 3.08
N PHE A 326 0.93 11.48 3.72
CA PHE A 326 2.19 11.91 4.33
C PHE A 326 3.28 10.85 4.05
N TYR A 327 4.55 11.20 4.22
CA TYR A 327 5.67 10.25 4.21
C TYR A 327 6.74 10.67 5.23
N TYR A 328 7.63 9.73 5.58
CA TYR A 328 8.82 10.02 6.40
C TYR A 328 10.01 10.35 5.48
N PRO A 329 10.73 11.47 5.68
CA PRO A 329 11.90 11.81 4.86
C PRO A 329 13.01 10.74 4.88
N GLU A 330 13.10 9.98 5.96
CA GLU A 330 13.98 8.83 6.12
C GLU A 330 13.65 7.71 5.09
N VAL A 331 12.35 7.41 4.92
CA VAL A 331 11.84 6.38 4.00
C VAL A 331 11.94 6.85 2.55
N ALA A 332 11.61 8.12 2.27
CA ALA A 332 11.75 8.70 0.94
C ALA A 332 13.21 8.69 0.43
N ARG A 333 14.19 8.95 1.30
CA ARG A 333 15.62 8.83 0.91
C ARG A 333 16.03 7.39 0.64
N ALA A 334 15.48 6.42 1.36
CA ALA A 334 15.75 5.01 1.14
C ALA A 334 15.15 4.52 -0.20
N CYS A 335 13.89 4.86 -0.50
CA CYS A 335 13.22 4.39 -1.71
C CYS A 335 13.94 4.87 -3.00
N ALA A 336 14.49 6.08 -2.97
CA ALA A 336 15.17 6.75 -4.08
C ALA A 336 16.25 5.94 -4.79
N ARG A 337 16.89 4.97 -4.12
CA ARG A 337 17.94 4.12 -4.68
C ARG A 337 17.42 2.92 -5.48
N HIS A 338 16.18 2.52 -5.21
CA HIS A 338 15.63 1.21 -5.53
C HIS A 338 14.39 1.26 -6.45
N VAL A 339 13.87 2.47 -6.70
CA VAL A 339 12.67 2.70 -7.52
C VAL A 339 12.96 3.60 -8.72
N ASP A 340 12.23 3.42 -9.81
CA ASP A 340 12.35 4.24 -11.03
C ASP A 340 11.47 5.50 -10.95
N ALA A 341 10.29 5.38 -10.32
CA ALA A 341 9.44 6.49 -9.91
C ALA A 341 8.94 6.30 -8.47
N VAL A 342 8.63 7.39 -7.77
CA VAL A 342 8.15 7.34 -6.38
C VAL A 342 6.65 7.63 -6.36
N SER A 343 5.85 6.74 -5.77
CA SER A 343 4.39 6.87 -5.78
C SER A 343 3.79 7.26 -4.43
N SER A 344 2.61 7.86 -4.49
CA SER A 344 1.85 8.25 -3.32
C SER A 344 0.34 8.26 -3.57
N ASN A 345 -0.44 7.80 -2.58
CA ASN A 345 -1.82 8.17 -2.33
C ASN A 345 -1.92 9.57 -1.69
N LEU A 346 -1.18 10.50 -2.27
CA LEU A 346 -1.58 11.89 -2.29
C LEU A 346 -2.81 11.93 -3.19
N ASN A 347 -3.92 12.29 -2.52
CA ASN A 347 -6.40 13.72 -2.74
C ASN A 347 -6.61 15.30 -2.62
N ALA A 348 -6.86 15.94 -3.78
CA ALA A 348 -7.12 17.37 -4.00
C ALA A 348 -7.25 18.21 -2.72
N SER A 349 -6.18 18.92 -2.39
CA SER A 349 -6.07 19.71 -1.16
C SER A 349 -6.97 20.94 -1.19
N TRP A 350 -7.45 21.33 -2.38
CA TRP A 350 -8.43 22.38 -2.63
C TRP A 350 -9.50 21.94 -3.64
N ASN A 351 -10.68 22.55 -3.55
CA ASN A 351 -11.87 22.23 -4.38
C ASN A 351 -11.69 22.48 -5.89
N ASP A 352 -10.58 23.07 -6.32
CA ASP A 352 -10.20 23.24 -7.72
C ASP A 352 -9.51 22.00 -8.33
N GLY A 353 -9.16 21.02 -7.50
CA GLY A 353 -8.44 19.80 -7.91
C GLY A 353 -6.92 19.89 -7.70
N SER A 354 -6.40 21.00 -7.18
CA SER A 354 -4.96 21.17 -6.98
C SER A 354 -4.42 20.45 -5.73
N PHE A 355 -3.12 20.14 -5.76
CA PHE A 355 -2.42 19.39 -4.72
C PHE A 355 -1.45 20.28 -3.96
N ALA A 356 -1.20 19.92 -2.69
CA ALA A 356 -0.19 20.53 -1.84
C ALA A 356 1.21 20.48 -2.51
N ARG A 357 1.59 21.53 -3.24
CA ARG A 357 2.84 21.59 -4.02
C ARG A 357 4.08 21.24 -3.18
N PHE A 358 4.15 21.76 -1.95
CA PHE A 358 5.24 21.49 -1.03
C PHE A 358 5.47 19.99 -0.77
N TYR A 359 4.43 19.15 -0.77
CA TYR A 359 4.56 17.69 -0.63
C TYR A 359 5.35 17.12 -1.80
N LEU A 360 4.99 17.53 -3.02
CA LEU A 360 5.52 17.01 -4.27
C LEU A 360 6.93 17.54 -4.55
N GLU A 361 7.14 18.83 -4.30
CA GLU A 361 8.43 19.51 -4.39
C GLU A 361 9.44 18.93 -3.38
N THR A 362 9.04 18.73 -2.13
CA THR A 362 9.94 18.12 -1.13
C THR A 362 10.13 16.62 -1.33
N LEU A 363 9.12 15.87 -1.81
CA LEU A 363 9.29 14.45 -2.17
C LEU A 363 10.26 14.29 -3.34
N HIS A 364 10.16 15.14 -4.35
CA HIS A 364 11.12 15.18 -5.47
C HIS A 364 12.52 15.58 -4.98
N ALA A 365 12.66 16.65 -4.20
CA ALA A 365 13.96 17.10 -3.68
C ALA A 365 14.64 16.10 -2.72
N LEU A 366 13.88 15.21 -2.08
CA LEU A 366 14.41 14.14 -1.23
C LEU A 366 14.84 12.88 -1.99
N THR A 367 14.33 12.69 -3.21
CA THR A 367 14.47 11.44 -3.98
C THR A 367 15.25 11.59 -5.29
N GLY A 368 15.22 12.77 -5.91
CA GLY A 368 15.65 12.97 -7.30
C GLY A 368 14.79 12.22 -8.33
N LYS A 369 13.65 11.63 -7.92
CA LYS A 369 12.79 10.79 -8.76
C LYS A 369 11.50 11.52 -9.13
N PRO A 370 10.88 11.23 -10.27
CA PRO A 370 9.58 11.77 -10.60
C PRO A 370 8.48 11.15 -9.71
N PRO A 371 7.52 11.94 -9.20
CA PRO A 371 6.39 11.39 -8.44
C PRO A 371 5.38 10.63 -9.32
N LYS A 372 4.45 9.89 -8.68
CA LYS A 372 3.21 9.35 -9.25
C LYS A 372 2.08 9.41 -8.23
N GLN A 373 0.84 9.72 -8.64
CA GLN A 373 -0.29 9.94 -7.71
C GLN A 373 -1.46 8.96 -7.90
N SER A 374 -1.91 8.37 -6.77
CA SER A 374 -3.15 7.60 -6.53
C SER A 374 -4.28 8.39 -5.84
N TRP A 375 -5.17 9.04 -6.58
CA TRP A 375 -6.36 9.71 -6.02
C TRP A 375 -7.69 9.00 -6.35
N GLY A 376 -8.79 9.44 -5.73
CA GLY A 376 -10.16 8.97 -6.00
C GLY A 376 -11.24 9.88 -5.39
N LEU A 377 -12.30 10.19 -6.12
CA LEU A 377 -13.34 11.17 -5.74
C LEU A 377 -14.75 10.55 -5.80
N SER A 378 -15.50 10.61 -4.70
CA SER A 378 -16.89 10.13 -4.61
C SER A 378 -17.90 11.28 -4.51
N GLY A 379 -18.72 11.47 -5.55
CA GLY A 379 -19.79 12.47 -5.57
C GLY A 379 -21.07 11.98 -4.87
N GLY A 380 -21.38 12.54 -3.71
CA GLY A 380 -22.58 12.15 -2.95
C GLY A 380 -23.88 12.73 -3.52
N ARG A 381 -24.71 11.91 -4.18
CA ARG A 381 -26.15 12.18 -4.34
C ARG A 381 -26.96 11.30 -3.39
N HIS A 382 -27.87 11.92 -2.64
CA HIS A 382 -28.92 11.25 -1.83
C HIS A 382 -30.03 10.65 -2.73
N ALA A 383 -29.65 9.84 -3.71
CA ALA A 383 -30.56 9.21 -4.68
C ALA A 383 -30.38 7.68 -4.78
N GLU A 384 -29.21 7.16 -4.39
CA GLU A 384 -28.92 5.72 -4.33
C GLU A 384 -28.43 5.36 -2.92
N GLY A 385 -28.74 4.15 -2.44
CA GLY A 385 -28.86 3.84 -1.01
C GLY A 385 -27.57 3.69 -0.18
N THR A 386 -26.41 4.07 -0.70
CA THR A 386 -25.09 3.76 -0.12
C THR A 386 -24.79 4.54 1.18
N ARG A 387 -25.20 3.98 2.33
CA ARG A 387 -24.92 4.51 3.68
C ARG A 387 -23.44 4.32 4.12
N ARG A 388 -22.48 4.93 3.43
CA ARG A 388 -21.12 5.16 3.96
C ARG A 388 -20.63 6.56 3.61
N ARG A 389 -20.26 7.36 4.62
CA ARG A 389 -19.47 8.58 4.42
C ARG A 389 -17.99 8.20 4.40
N ILE A 390 -17.28 8.65 3.37
CA ILE A 390 -15.81 8.65 3.28
C ILE A 390 -15.38 10.12 3.06
N SER A 391 -14.09 10.42 3.11
CA SER A 391 -13.55 11.78 3.22
C SER A 391 -13.95 12.73 2.06
N GLN A 392 -14.28 13.96 2.46
CA GLN A 392 -14.71 15.12 1.66
C GLN A 392 -16.11 15.05 1.02
N TYR A 393 -16.79 16.21 1.04
CA TYR A 393 -18.11 16.44 0.43
C TYR A 393 -17.95 17.09 -0.95
N ALA A 394 -18.62 16.55 -1.97
CA ALA A 394 -18.81 17.22 -3.25
C ALA A 394 -20.31 17.51 -3.47
N PRO A 395 -20.74 18.77 -3.66
CA PRO A 395 -22.14 19.09 -3.90
C PRO A 395 -22.58 18.75 -5.33
N SER A 396 -23.80 18.20 -5.44
CA SER A 396 -24.65 18.10 -6.63
C SER A 396 -23.98 17.76 -7.98
N LEU A 397 -24.08 16.49 -8.38
CA LEU A 397 -23.87 16.00 -9.76
C LEU A 397 -24.87 16.55 -10.82
N ALA A 398 -25.66 17.58 -10.50
CA ALA A 398 -26.61 18.21 -11.43
C ALA A 398 -26.26 19.67 -11.79
N GLU A 399 -25.45 20.37 -10.98
CA GLU A 399 -25.33 21.83 -11.08
C GLU A 399 -24.24 22.35 -12.04
N ASN A 400 -23.31 21.50 -12.53
CA ASN A 400 -22.33 21.99 -13.50
C ASN A 400 -21.62 20.94 -14.38
N PRO A 401 -22.09 20.68 -15.62
CA PRO A 401 -21.38 19.85 -16.59
C PRO A 401 -19.98 20.39 -16.97
N LEU A 402 -19.73 21.69 -16.82
CA LEU A 402 -18.45 22.32 -17.18
C LEU A 402 -17.37 22.10 -16.12
N ARG A 403 -17.71 21.81 -14.85
CA ARG A 403 -16.71 21.51 -13.80
C ARG A 403 -15.87 20.27 -14.09
N HIS A 404 -16.39 19.32 -14.87
CA HIS A 404 -15.66 18.12 -15.28
C HIS A 404 -14.67 18.35 -16.44
N ARG A 405 -14.70 19.52 -17.10
CA ARG A 405 -13.88 19.80 -18.30
C ARG A 405 -12.57 20.56 -18.03
N GLY A 406 -12.06 20.59 -16.79
CA GLY A 406 -10.83 21.33 -16.49
C GLY A 406 -10.18 21.09 -15.13
N ARG A 407 -10.30 19.88 -14.54
CA ARG A 407 -9.79 19.58 -13.18
C ARG A 407 -9.17 18.17 -13.04
N LEU A 408 -8.14 17.87 -13.84
CA LEU A 408 -7.37 16.61 -13.80
C LEU A 408 -5.88 16.86 -14.19
N VAL A 409 -5.04 17.31 -13.26
CA VAL A 409 -3.60 17.61 -13.50
C VAL A 409 -2.80 17.52 -12.18
N PRO A 410 -1.62 16.85 -12.07
CA PRO A 410 -1.08 15.69 -12.79
C PRO A 410 -0.56 14.59 -11.79
N ILE A 411 0.27 13.58 -12.11
CA ILE A 411 1.73 13.59 -12.40
C ILE A 411 2.14 12.26 -13.07
N LEU A 412 3.04 12.34 -14.06
CA LEU A 412 3.56 11.28 -14.94
C LEU A 412 2.47 10.51 -15.68
#